data_AF-A0A3D6BRN6-F1
#
_entry.id   AF-A0A3D6BRN6-F1
#
_cell.length_a   1.000
_cell.length_b   1.000
_cell.length_c   1.000
_cell.angle_alpha   90.00
_cell.angle_beta   90.00
_cell.angle_gamma   90.00
#
_symmetry.space_group_name_H-M   'P 1'
#
loop_
_entity.id
_entity.type
_entity.pdbx_description
1 polymer ?
#
loop_
_entity_poly.entity_id
_entity_poly.type
_entity_poly.pdbx_seq_one_letter_code
_entity_poly.pdbx_strand_id
1 'polypeptide(L)'
;EAQSIIVLDDGLPQELLFQTYVSDIEVDGSNNKWIGTIGAGLYYFSSDGQETIYHFTKDNSPLPTNNVVDVAIDQTNGIVYIATDKGLVSYGSGGSETMTTLENAFIFPNPVRPDYNMNDKKIQIRGITENMNIKITDIEGNLVAEAQSNVNTRYRGYNLEIDGGSAYWNGKNLGNNSVASGVYLIMLSDLDSYETKVLKLMVVR
;
A
#
# COMPACT_ATOMS: atom_id res chain seq x y z
N GLU A 1 6.51 15.68 30.23
CA GLU A 1 5.96 16.77 29.40
C GLU A 1 5.70 16.20 28.02
N ALA A 2 4.59 16.56 27.37
CA ALA A 2 4.34 16.17 25.98
C ALA A 2 5.28 16.99 25.09
N GLN A 3 6.10 16.33 24.28
CA GLN A 3 6.97 16.98 23.32
C GLN A 3 6.22 17.10 21.99
N SER A 4 6.22 18.29 21.40
CA SER A 4 5.69 18.51 20.06
C SER A 4 6.48 17.68 19.04
N ILE A 5 5.76 16.93 18.20
CA ILE A 5 6.37 16.20 17.09
C ILE A 5 6.51 17.19 15.94
N ILE A 6 7.74 17.37 15.45
CA ILE A 6 8.02 18.23 14.29
C ILE A 6 8.13 17.34 13.06
N VAL A 7 7.29 17.61 12.07
CA VAL A 7 7.34 16.98 10.74
C VAL A 7 7.76 18.00 9.70
N LEU A 8 8.30 17.51 8.59
CA LEU A 8 8.62 18.34 7.43
C LEU A 8 7.41 18.35 6.49
N ASP A 9 6.77 19.49 6.36
CA ASP A 9 5.72 19.73 5.36
C ASP A 9 6.30 20.66 4.28
N ASP A 10 6.39 20.17 3.04
CA ASP A 10 7.08 20.85 1.92
C ASP A 10 8.49 21.38 2.26
N GLY A 11 9.21 20.66 3.13
CA GLY A 11 10.57 21.03 3.58
C GLY A 11 10.63 22.07 4.69
N LEU A 12 9.48 22.51 5.22
CA LEU A 12 9.39 23.39 6.38
C LEU A 12 9.09 22.57 7.66
N PRO A 13 9.85 22.75 8.75
CA PRO A 13 9.56 22.11 10.02
C PRO A 13 8.31 22.75 10.65
N GLN A 14 7.26 21.96 10.80
CA GLN A 14 6.02 22.36 11.46
C GLN A 14 5.64 21.34 12.54
N GLU A 15 5.00 21.81 13.60
CA GLU A 15 4.39 20.90 14.57
C GLU A 15 3.24 20.12 13.90
N LEU A 16 3.34 18.80 13.99
CA LEU A 16 2.40 17.87 13.38
C LEU A 16 0.97 18.20 13.85
N LEU A 17 0.09 18.50 12.89
CA LEU A 17 -1.31 18.84 13.13
C LEU A 17 -1.52 20.02 14.09
N PHE A 18 -0.58 20.97 14.14
CA PHE A 18 -0.68 22.15 15.00
C PHE A 18 -2.01 22.89 14.78
N GLN A 19 -2.73 23.15 15.88
CA GLN A 19 -4.06 23.79 15.89
C GLN A 19 -5.13 23.11 15.02
N THR A 20 -4.90 21.86 14.64
CA THR A 20 -5.87 21.06 13.88
C THR A 20 -6.66 20.19 14.84
N TYR A 21 -7.99 20.25 14.75
CA TYR A 21 -8.85 19.38 15.53
C TYR A 21 -8.93 18.01 14.87
N VAL A 22 -8.26 17.03 15.45
CA VAL A 22 -8.36 15.63 15.02
C VAL A 22 -9.72 15.09 15.44
N SER A 23 -10.51 14.67 14.45
CA SER A 23 -11.82 14.05 14.69
C SER A 23 -11.69 12.56 14.97
N ASP A 24 -10.77 11.91 14.26
CA ASP A 24 -10.65 10.46 14.25
C ASP A 24 -9.27 9.99 13.75
N ILE A 25 -8.84 8.79 14.16
CA ILE A 25 -7.59 8.15 13.76
C ILE A 25 -7.83 6.66 13.54
N GLU A 26 -7.54 6.19 12.33
CA GLU A 26 -7.60 4.77 11.96
C GLU A 26 -6.25 4.27 11.45
N VAL A 27 -5.96 2.98 11.70
CA VAL A 27 -4.69 2.35 11.31
C VAL A 27 -4.98 1.24 10.30
N ASP A 28 -4.32 1.25 9.14
CA ASP A 28 -4.51 0.20 8.13
C ASP A 28 -3.60 -1.02 8.36
N GLY A 29 -3.79 -2.06 7.55
CA GLY A 29 -2.99 -3.29 7.59
C GLY A 29 -1.49 -3.11 7.33
N SER A 30 -1.05 -1.94 6.85
CA SER A 30 0.36 -1.57 6.68
C SER A 30 0.89 -0.75 7.86
N ASN A 31 0.09 -0.61 8.91
CA ASN A 31 0.33 0.26 10.06
C ASN A 31 0.41 1.75 9.70
N ASN A 32 -0.05 2.18 8.52
CA ASN A 32 -0.13 3.60 8.17
C ASN A 32 -1.35 4.24 8.84
N LYS A 33 -1.28 5.56 9.10
CA LYS A 33 -2.28 6.28 9.91
C LYS A 33 -3.15 7.15 9.02
N TRP A 34 -4.46 6.91 9.07
CA TRP A 34 -5.49 7.76 8.50
C TRP A 34 -5.99 8.71 9.59
N ILE A 35 -5.85 10.02 9.38
CA ILE A 35 -6.20 11.03 10.39
C ILE A 35 -7.25 11.98 9.81
N GLY A 36 -8.47 11.86 10.32
CA GLY A 36 -9.57 12.77 10.03
C GLY A 36 -9.44 14.07 10.82
N THR A 37 -9.73 15.19 10.18
CA THR A 37 -9.64 16.51 10.82
C THR A 37 -10.87 17.38 10.55
N ILE A 38 -11.17 18.26 11.50
CA ILE A 38 -12.16 19.31 11.33
C ILE A 38 -11.48 20.54 10.72
N GLY A 39 -11.63 20.71 9.42
CA GLY A 39 -11.24 21.92 8.68
C GLY A 39 -9.96 21.79 7.85
N ALA A 40 -9.15 20.76 8.07
CA ALA A 40 -7.90 20.52 7.34
C ALA A 40 -7.94 19.29 6.42
N GLY A 41 -9.08 18.61 6.28
CA GLY A 41 -9.23 17.44 5.41
C GLY A 41 -8.78 16.13 6.06
N LEU A 42 -8.20 15.24 5.25
CA LEU A 42 -7.76 13.90 5.67
C LEU A 42 -6.27 13.75 5.41
N TYR A 43 -5.53 13.32 6.43
CA TYR A 43 -4.12 12.99 6.29
C TYR A 43 -3.92 11.47 6.25
N TYR A 44 -2.94 11.04 5.46
CA TYR A 44 -2.46 9.67 5.42
C TYR A 44 -0.95 9.67 5.68
N PHE A 45 -0.55 9.18 6.85
CA PHE A 45 0.82 9.18 7.32
C PHE A 45 1.46 7.79 7.23
N SER A 46 2.78 7.77 7.08
CA SER A 46 3.60 6.57 7.18
C SER A 46 3.42 5.82 8.50
N SER A 47 3.88 4.57 8.52
CA SER A 47 3.73 3.70 9.68
C SER A 47 4.43 4.19 10.95
N ASP A 48 5.48 5.01 10.82
CA ASP A 48 6.15 5.68 11.93
C ASP A 48 5.58 7.08 12.24
N GLY A 49 4.61 7.56 11.46
CA GLY A 49 4.00 8.88 11.61
C GLY A 49 4.90 10.05 11.23
N GLN A 50 6.05 9.80 10.60
CA GLN A 50 7.04 10.85 10.30
C GLN A 50 6.85 11.50 8.92
N GLU A 51 6.17 10.84 8.00
CA GLU A 51 5.98 11.30 6.63
C GLU A 51 4.49 11.38 6.27
N THR A 52 4.06 12.52 5.75
CA THR A 52 2.75 12.65 5.10
C THR A 52 2.82 12.01 3.72
N ILE A 53 2.23 10.83 3.56
CA ILE A 53 2.15 10.14 2.26
C ILE A 53 1.15 10.87 1.36
N TYR A 54 -0.04 11.16 1.89
CA TYR A 54 -1.05 11.95 1.19
C TYR A 54 -1.76 12.92 2.13
N HIS A 55 -2.13 14.07 1.57
CA HIS A 55 -3.04 15.02 2.19
C HIS A 55 -4.20 15.31 1.25
N PHE A 56 -5.40 14.86 1.63
CA PHE A 56 -6.61 15.02 0.84
C PHE A 56 -7.41 16.21 1.37
N THR A 57 -7.62 17.17 0.48
CA THR A 57 -8.48 18.34 0.69
C THR A 57 -9.54 18.39 -0.38
N LYS A 58 -10.58 19.18 -0.16
CA LYS A 58 -11.61 19.47 -1.16
C LYS A 58 -11.04 20.03 -2.48
N ASP A 59 -9.91 20.74 -2.41
CA ASP A 59 -9.35 21.43 -3.57
C ASP A 59 -8.44 20.53 -4.43
N ASN A 60 -7.88 19.46 -3.85
CA ASN A 60 -6.97 18.55 -4.54
C ASN A 60 -7.55 17.13 -4.74
N SER A 61 -8.75 16.85 -4.23
CA SER A 61 -9.35 15.52 -4.24
C SER A 61 -10.88 15.57 -4.37
N PRO A 62 -11.54 14.43 -4.62
CA PRO A 62 -13.01 14.35 -4.65
C PRO A 62 -13.69 14.52 -3.28
N LEU A 63 -12.96 14.90 -2.22
CA LEU A 63 -13.53 15.10 -0.89
C LEU A 63 -14.58 16.24 -0.92
N PRO A 64 -15.81 16.05 -0.41
CA PRO A 64 -16.86 17.07 -0.49
C PRO A 64 -16.54 18.37 0.27
N THR A 65 -15.69 18.28 1.29
CA THR A 65 -15.44 19.31 2.31
C THR A 65 -14.21 18.93 3.13
N ASN A 66 -13.51 19.91 3.71
CA ASN A 66 -12.35 19.65 4.58
C ASN A 66 -12.75 19.26 6.02
N ASN A 67 -14.03 19.16 6.31
CA ASN A 67 -14.54 18.72 7.61
C ASN A 67 -14.79 17.21 7.56
N VAL A 68 -13.76 16.43 7.89
CA VAL A 68 -13.87 14.98 8.09
C VAL A 68 -14.33 14.75 9.51
N VAL A 69 -15.42 14.01 9.68
CA VAL A 69 -16.03 13.77 11.00
C VAL A 69 -15.72 12.38 11.55
N ASP A 70 -15.48 11.41 10.67
CA ASP A 70 -15.24 10.01 11.02
C ASP A 70 -14.52 9.30 9.87
N VAL A 71 -13.69 8.32 10.18
CA VAL A 71 -12.99 7.47 9.23
C VAL A 71 -13.20 6.01 9.65
N ALA A 72 -13.43 5.11 8.70
CA ALA A 72 -13.54 3.69 8.98
C ALA A 72 -12.85 2.88 7.90
N ILE A 73 -12.13 1.83 8.27
CA ILE A 73 -11.39 0.99 7.33
C ILE A 73 -12.03 -0.40 7.30
N ASP A 74 -12.44 -0.84 6.12
CA ASP A 74 -12.66 -2.27 5.86
C ASP A 74 -11.30 -2.91 5.62
N GLN A 75 -10.75 -3.47 6.68
CA GLN A 75 -9.42 -4.05 6.69
C GLN A 75 -9.27 -5.24 5.73
N THR A 76 -10.37 -5.92 5.39
CA THR A 76 -10.32 -7.09 4.50
C THR A 76 -10.00 -6.68 3.06
N ASN A 77 -10.54 -5.55 2.60
CA ASN A 77 -10.37 -5.10 1.21
C ASN A 77 -9.57 -3.80 1.07
N GLY A 78 -9.23 -3.13 2.17
CA GLY A 78 -8.50 -1.87 2.18
C GLY A 78 -9.33 -0.65 1.77
N ILE A 79 -10.66 -0.74 1.84
CA ILE A 79 -11.52 0.40 1.54
C ILE A 79 -11.64 1.27 2.79
N VAL A 80 -11.21 2.52 2.65
CA VAL A 80 -11.33 3.56 3.66
C VAL A 80 -12.59 4.36 3.38
N TYR A 81 -13.54 4.35 4.30
CA TYR A 81 -14.74 5.16 4.29
C TYR A 81 -14.48 6.45 5.08
N ILE A 82 -14.78 7.58 4.45
CA ILE A 82 -14.48 8.92 4.96
C ILE A 82 -15.80 9.66 5.07
N ALA A 83 -16.30 9.80 6.28
CA ALA A 83 -17.50 10.57 6.56
C ALA A 83 -17.13 12.04 6.69
N THR A 84 -17.89 12.88 5.99
CA THR A 84 -17.75 14.33 6.05
C THR A 84 -19.09 14.97 6.39
N ASP A 85 -19.07 16.23 6.81
CA ASP A 85 -20.31 16.99 7.08
C ASP A 85 -21.19 17.22 5.84
N LYS A 86 -20.71 16.85 4.64
CA LYS A 86 -21.44 16.95 3.36
C LYS A 86 -21.60 15.63 2.61
N GLY A 87 -21.34 14.50 3.26
CA GLY A 87 -21.54 13.17 2.68
C GLY A 87 -20.39 12.21 2.92
N LEU A 88 -20.50 11.03 2.32
CA LEU A 88 -19.56 9.92 2.46
C LEU A 88 -18.76 9.73 1.17
N VAL A 89 -17.45 9.50 1.29
CA VAL A 89 -16.58 9.06 0.18
C VAL A 89 -15.84 7.80 0.58
N SER A 90 -15.57 6.92 -0.38
CA SER A 90 -14.72 5.76 -0.18
C SER A 90 -13.42 5.90 -0.97
N TYR A 91 -12.30 5.51 -0.38
CA TYR A 91 -10.98 5.46 -0.99
C TYR A 91 -10.43 4.04 -0.93
N GLY A 92 -10.02 3.49 -2.08
CA GLY A 92 -9.33 2.20 -2.09
C GLY A 92 -7.84 2.40 -1.82
N SER A 93 -7.40 2.23 -0.57
CA SER A 93 -5.98 2.32 -0.24
C SER A 93 -5.19 1.22 -0.92
N GLY A 94 -5.81 0.04 -1.05
CA GLY A 94 -5.23 -1.17 -1.63
C GLY A 94 -4.46 -2.02 -0.62
N GLY A 95 -3.95 -1.44 0.47
CA GLY A 95 -3.40 -2.23 1.57
C GLY A 95 -4.52 -3.05 2.21
N SER A 96 -4.27 -4.33 2.46
CA SER A 96 -5.22 -5.20 3.19
C SER A 96 -4.61 -5.63 4.51
N GLU A 97 -5.43 -6.14 5.42
CA GLU A 97 -4.96 -6.87 6.58
C GLU A 97 -4.02 -8.02 6.17
N THR A 98 -3.01 -8.27 7.01
CA THR A 98 -2.07 -9.37 6.87
C THR A 98 -2.76 -10.69 7.25
N MET A 99 -2.34 -11.77 6.62
CA MET A 99 -2.81 -13.12 6.96
C MET A 99 -1.87 -13.78 7.97
N THR A 100 -2.34 -14.81 8.67
CA THR A 100 -1.50 -15.64 9.55
C THR A 100 -0.80 -16.78 8.82
N THR A 101 -1.28 -17.15 7.63
CA THR A 101 -0.69 -18.20 6.77
C THR A 101 -0.73 -17.78 5.31
N LEU A 102 0.08 -18.44 4.49
CA LEU A 102 0.13 -18.22 3.04
C LEU A 102 -0.92 -19.05 2.28
N GLU A 103 -1.73 -19.87 2.95
CA GLU A 103 -2.68 -20.82 2.33
C GLU A 103 -3.56 -20.16 1.26
N ASN A 104 -4.06 -18.96 1.55
CA ASN A 104 -4.97 -18.23 0.67
C ASN A 104 -4.26 -17.21 -0.23
N ALA A 105 -2.93 -17.14 -0.23
CA ALA A 105 -2.21 -16.19 -1.07
C ALA A 105 -2.45 -16.42 -2.57
N PHE A 106 -2.67 -15.36 -3.33
CA PHE A 106 -2.96 -15.40 -4.76
C PHE A 106 -2.38 -14.19 -5.51
N ILE A 107 -2.28 -14.29 -6.82
CA ILE A 107 -1.78 -13.22 -7.69
C ILE A 107 -2.78 -12.90 -8.80
N PHE A 108 -2.99 -11.62 -9.06
CA PHE A 108 -3.87 -11.14 -10.12
C PHE A 108 -3.38 -9.83 -10.75
N PRO A 109 -3.75 -9.55 -12.01
CA PRO A 109 -4.48 -10.43 -12.92
C PRO A 109 -3.63 -11.62 -13.36
N ASN A 110 -4.26 -12.76 -13.63
CA ASN A 110 -3.58 -13.94 -14.16
C ASN A 110 -4.47 -14.65 -15.20
N PRO A 111 -4.13 -14.64 -16.50
CA PRO A 111 -2.93 -14.03 -17.08
C PRO A 111 -2.98 -12.50 -17.07
N VAL A 112 -1.82 -11.86 -17.04
CA VAL A 112 -1.65 -10.44 -17.37
C VAL A 112 -1.75 -10.31 -18.88
N ARG A 113 -2.77 -9.60 -19.36
CA ARG A 113 -3.05 -9.43 -20.79
C ARG A 113 -2.35 -8.18 -21.36
N PRO A 114 -2.17 -8.07 -22.69
CA PRO A 114 -1.46 -6.95 -23.30
C PRO A 114 -2.10 -5.58 -23.03
N ASP A 115 -3.42 -5.54 -22.81
CA ASP A 115 -4.20 -4.34 -22.48
C ASP A 115 -4.13 -3.94 -21.01
N TYR A 116 -3.52 -4.77 -20.15
CA TYR A 116 -3.31 -4.46 -18.74
C TYR A 116 -2.09 -3.55 -18.56
N ASN A 117 -2.33 -2.32 -18.10
CA ASN A 117 -1.26 -1.39 -17.75
C ASN A 117 -0.62 -1.77 -16.40
N MET A 118 0.47 -2.54 -16.45
CA MET A 118 1.23 -2.96 -15.26
C MET A 118 1.91 -1.81 -14.53
N ASN A 119 2.25 -0.71 -15.20
CA ASN A 119 2.93 0.41 -14.53
C ASN A 119 1.98 1.13 -13.56
N ASP A 120 0.74 1.38 -14.00
CA ASP A 120 -0.22 2.16 -13.23
C ASP A 120 -1.08 1.29 -12.32
N LYS A 121 -1.62 0.18 -12.85
CA LYS A 121 -2.54 -0.69 -12.10
C LYS A 121 -1.81 -1.66 -11.18
N LYS A 122 -0.56 -1.99 -11.51
CA LYS A 122 0.33 -2.96 -10.85
C LYS A 122 -0.28 -4.37 -10.76
N ILE A 123 0.55 -5.39 -10.85
CA ILE A 123 0.13 -6.78 -10.57
C ILE A 123 0.08 -6.93 -9.06
N GLN A 124 -1.00 -7.46 -8.52
CA GLN A 124 -1.23 -7.57 -7.10
C GLN A 124 -1.05 -9.01 -6.62
N ILE A 125 -0.27 -9.17 -5.56
CA ILE A 125 -0.16 -10.39 -4.77
C ILE A 125 -0.89 -10.12 -3.46
N ARG A 126 -1.86 -10.95 -3.09
CA ARG A 126 -2.68 -10.76 -1.89
C ARG A 126 -2.68 -11.98 -1.00
N GLY A 127 -3.09 -11.79 0.25
CA GLY A 127 -3.15 -12.86 1.25
C GLY A 127 -1.77 -13.24 1.76
N ILE A 128 -0.87 -12.25 1.87
CA ILE A 128 0.48 -12.43 2.41
C ILE A 128 0.53 -12.10 3.91
N THR A 129 1.58 -12.58 4.57
CA THR A 129 1.81 -12.39 6.00
C THR A 129 2.61 -11.11 6.27
N GLU A 130 2.68 -10.69 7.53
CA GLU A 130 3.28 -9.42 7.95
C GLU A 130 4.79 -9.34 7.70
N ASN A 131 5.56 -10.35 8.14
CA ASN A 131 7.01 -10.37 8.03
C ASN A 131 7.43 -11.35 6.92
N MET A 132 7.66 -10.84 5.71
CA MET A 132 7.81 -11.72 4.56
C MET A 132 8.83 -11.22 3.52
N ASN A 133 9.38 -12.16 2.74
CA ASN A 133 10.19 -11.89 1.57
C ASN A 133 9.54 -12.48 0.31
N ILE A 134 9.37 -11.64 -0.72
CA ILE A 134 8.85 -12.02 -2.04
C ILE A 134 10.00 -12.02 -3.03
N LYS A 135 10.18 -13.13 -3.74
CA LYS A 135 11.07 -13.21 -4.91
C LYS A 135 10.28 -13.58 -6.15
N ILE A 136 10.47 -12.83 -7.22
CA ILE A 136 9.91 -13.12 -8.54
C ILE A 136 11.05 -13.59 -9.44
N THR A 137 10.90 -14.76 -10.06
CA THR A 137 11.84 -15.29 -11.06
C THR A 137 11.13 -15.61 -12.36
N ASP A 138 11.89 -15.72 -13.44
CA ASP A 138 11.42 -16.46 -14.62
C ASP A 138 11.51 -17.98 -14.39
N ILE A 139 11.16 -18.77 -15.43
CA ILE A 139 11.26 -20.24 -15.39
C ILE A 139 12.69 -20.78 -15.44
N GLU A 140 13.67 -19.97 -15.85
CA GLU A 140 15.09 -20.35 -15.88
C GLU A 140 15.75 -20.12 -14.51
N GLY A 141 15.05 -19.41 -13.60
CA GLY A 141 15.50 -19.12 -12.25
C GLY A 141 16.21 -17.77 -12.12
N ASN A 142 16.20 -16.93 -13.16
CA ASN A 142 16.78 -15.59 -13.07
C ASN A 142 15.90 -14.70 -12.18
N LEU A 143 16.53 -13.97 -11.26
CA LEU A 143 15.81 -13.04 -10.38
C LEU A 143 15.31 -11.83 -11.16
N VAL A 144 14.01 -11.60 -11.09
CA VAL A 144 13.31 -10.51 -11.78
C VAL A 144 13.02 -9.36 -10.81
N ALA A 145 12.53 -9.66 -9.61
CA ALA A 145 12.27 -8.67 -8.57
C ALA A 145 12.34 -9.33 -7.18
N GLU A 146 12.65 -8.53 -6.16
CA GLU A 146 12.65 -8.96 -4.76
C GLU A 146 12.09 -7.83 -3.89
N ALA A 147 11.34 -8.18 -2.85
CA ALA A 147 10.84 -7.24 -1.86
C ALA A 147 10.70 -7.87 -0.49
N GLN A 148 11.11 -7.14 0.55
CA GLN A 148 10.86 -7.47 1.95
C GLN A 148 9.87 -6.48 2.55
N SER A 149 8.95 -6.96 3.40
CA SER A 149 7.84 -6.14 3.91
C SER A 149 8.29 -4.94 4.73
N ASN A 150 9.44 -5.04 5.39
CA ASN A 150 10.04 -3.96 6.19
C ASN A 150 10.98 -3.02 5.39
N VAL A 151 11.30 -3.31 4.13
CA VAL A 151 12.22 -2.50 3.30
C VAL A 151 11.49 -1.87 2.12
N ASN A 152 10.69 -2.67 1.41
CA ASN A 152 10.07 -2.31 0.16
C ASN A 152 8.63 -1.84 0.37
N THR A 153 8.43 -0.93 1.32
CA THR A 153 7.11 -0.37 1.59
C THR A 153 6.59 0.44 0.40
N ARG A 154 5.27 0.50 0.25
CA ARG A 154 4.61 1.19 -0.87
C ARG A 154 4.89 2.69 -0.89
N TYR A 155 4.86 3.25 -2.10
CA TYR A 155 5.10 4.67 -2.40
C TYR A 155 6.57 5.09 -2.27
N ARG A 156 7.49 4.13 -2.29
CA ARG A 156 8.95 4.35 -2.28
C ARG A 156 9.60 4.20 -3.66
N GLY A 157 8.82 3.81 -4.68
CA GLY A 157 9.29 3.74 -6.07
C GLY A 157 10.03 2.44 -6.41
N TYR A 158 9.91 1.41 -5.55
CA TYR A 158 10.41 0.07 -5.87
C TYR A 158 9.57 -0.54 -7.02
N ASN A 159 10.18 -1.46 -7.77
CA ASN A 159 9.45 -2.19 -8.81
C ASN A 159 8.44 -3.19 -8.22
N LEU A 160 8.76 -3.74 -7.04
CA LEU A 160 7.90 -4.56 -6.21
C LEU A 160 7.80 -3.90 -4.83
N GLU A 161 6.59 -3.55 -4.44
CA GLU A 161 6.27 -2.85 -3.19
C GLU A 161 5.30 -3.67 -2.34
N ILE A 162 5.35 -3.55 -1.01
CA ILE A 162 4.49 -4.26 -0.07
C ILE A 162 3.71 -3.24 0.77
N ASP A 163 2.44 -3.54 1.02
CA ASP A 163 1.45 -2.72 1.72
C ASP A 163 0.51 -3.68 2.47
N GLY A 164 0.88 -4.02 3.71
CA GLY A 164 0.13 -4.92 4.57
C GLY A 164 0.07 -6.32 3.96
N GLY A 165 -1.10 -6.94 3.96
CA GLY A 165 -1.36 -8.24 3.33
C GLY A 165 -1.43 -8.23 1.80
N SER A 166 -0.88 -7.20 1.15
CA SER A 166 -0.84 -7.03 -0.29
C SER A 166 0.53 -6.55 -0.79
N ALA A 167 0.94 -7.00 -1.98
CA ALA A 167 2.14 -6.53 -2.68
C ALA A 167 1.83 -6.19 -4.13
N TYR A 168 2.63 -5.28 -4.69
CA TYR A 168 2.38 -4.57 -5.93
C TYR A 168 3.61 -4.58 -6.82
N TRP A 169 3.52 -5.28 -7.95
CA TRP A 169 4.59 -5.35 -8.92
C TRP A 169 4.26 -4.57 -10.18
N ASN A 170 5.13 -3.66 -10.60
CA ASN A 170 4.92 -2.86 -11.81
C ASN A 170 5.28 -3.58 -13.12
N GLY A 171 5.63 -4.88 -13.06
CA GLY A 171 5.99 -5.67 -14.24
C GLY A 171 7.37 -5.36 -14.81
N LYS A 172 8.25 -4.72 -14.02
CA LYS A 172 9.65 -4.44 -14.41
C LYS A 172 10.62 -5.33 -13.66
N ASN A 173 11.70 -5.70 -14.33
CA ASN A 173 12.83 -6.40 -13.71
C ASN A 173 13.74 -5.44 -12.92
N LEU A 174 14.77 -5.98 -12.25
CA LEU A 174 15.77 -5.21 -11.50
C LEU A 174 16.52 -4.18 -12.36
N GLY A 175 16.60 -4.39 -13.67
CA GLY A 175 17.15 -3.44 -14.64
C GLY A 175 16.17 -2.37 -15.10
N ASN A 176 14.99 -2.24 -14.46
CA ASN A 176 13.91 -1.31 -14.79
C ASN A 176 13.31 -1.52 -16.21
N ASN A 177 13.53 -2.68 -16.81
CA ASN A 177 12.94 -3.04 -18.10
C ASN A 177 11.65 -3.83 -17.88
N SER A 178 10.61 -3.56 -18.67
CA SER A 178 9.39 -4.38 -18.62
C SER A 178 9.68 -5.82 -19.02
N VAL A 179 9.09 -6.76 -18.28
CA VAL A 179 9.28 -8.19 -18.51
C VAL A 179 8.66 -8.67 -19.83
N ALA A 180 9.20 -9.74 -20.41
CA ALA A 180 8.68 -10.34 -21.63
C ALA A 180 7.41 -11.18 -21.38
N SER A 181 6.76 -11.65 -22.45
CA SER A 181 5.76 -12.71 -22.33
C SER A 181 6.40 -13.97 -21.77
N GLY A 182 5.74 -14.63 -20.82
CA GLY A 182 6.31 -15.79 -20.16
C GLY A 182 5.57 -16.19 -18.89
N VAL A 183 6.08 -17.24 -18.25
CA VAL A 183 5.63 -17.65 -16.92
C VAL A 183 6.66 -17.17 -15.90
N TYR A 184 6.17 -16.57 -14.82
CA TYR A 184 6.95 -16.10 -13.69
C TYR A 184 6.56 -16.88 -12.45
N LEU A 185 7.54 -17.21 -11.62
CA LEU A 185 7.34 -17.85 -10.31
C LEU A 185 7.45 -16.77 -9.24
N ILE A 186 6.47 -16.71 -8.35
CA ILE A 186 6.42 -15.79 -7.22
C ILE A 186 6.59 -16.63 -5.98
N MET A 187 7.76 -16.55 -5.38
CA MET A 187 8.14 -17.27 -4.17
C MET A 187 7.86 -16.35 -2.98
N LEU A 188 6.93 -16.77 -2.14
CA LEU A 188 6.57 -16.13 -0.89
C LEU A 188 7.23 -16.90 0.25
N SER A 189 7.94 -16.19 1.12
CA SER A 189 8.57 -16.77 2.31
C SER A 189 8.23 -15.92 3.52
N ASP A 190 7.53 -16.50 4.47
CA ASP A 190 7.33 -15.91 5.79
C ASP A 190 8.63 -16.03 6.61
N LEU A 191 9.06 -14.93 7.22
CA LEU A 191 10.36 -14.84 7.90
C LEU A 191 10.29 -15.27 9.38
N ASP A 192 9.10 -15.39 9.95
CA ASP A 192 8.91 -15.79 11.35
C ASP A 192 8.59 -17.28 11.48
N SER A 193 7.63 -17.75 10.69
CA SER A 193 7.15 -19.14 10.67
C SER A 193 7.93 -20.04 9.71
N TYR A 194 8.70 -19.46 8.78
CA TYR A 194 9.36 -20.15 7.68
C TYR A 194 8.39 -20.86 6.71
N GLU A 195 7.10 -20.53 6.73
CA GLU A 195 6.14 -20.99 5.72
C GLU A 195 6.57 -20.44 4.35
N THR A 196 6.46 -21.27 3.31
CA THR A 196 6.72 -20.84 1.93
C THR A 196 5.58 -21.23 1.02
N LYS A 197 5.34 -20.41 -0.01
CA LYS A 197 4.38 -20.70 -1.07
C LYS A 197 4.88 -20.19 -2.40
N VAL A 198 4.61 -20.95 -3.47
CA VAL A 198 4.94 -20.54 -4.84
C VAL A 198 3.65 -20.29 -5.61
N LEU A 199 3.50 -19.08 -6.14
CA LEU A 199 2.46 -18.72 -7.11
C LEU A 199 3.05 -18.69 -8.52
N LYS A 200 2.20 -18.83 -9.53
CA LYS A 200 2.58 -18.78 -10.95
C LYS A 200 1.80 -17.68 -11.64
N LEU A 201 2.49 -16.87 -12.42
CA LEU A 201 1.89 -15.79 -13.20
C LEU A 201 2.22 -15.96 -14.67
N MET A 202 1.21 -15.89 -15.53
CA MET A 202 1.42 -15.79 -16.97
C MET A 202 1.32 -14.32 -17.39
N VAL A 203 2.34 -13.82 -18.10
CA VAL A 203 2.33 -12.52 -18.77
C VAL A 203 2.23 -12.76 -20.27
N VAL A 204 1.27 -12.08 -20.91
CA VAL A 204 1.04 -12.13 -22.36
C VAL A 204 1.12 -10.71 -22.90
N ARG A 205 2.00 -10.52 -23.89
CA ARG A 205 2.12 -9.32 -24.71
C ARG A 205 1.78 -9.63 -26.16
#